data_AF-A0A7Y4VJ96-F1
#
_entry.id   AF-A0A7Y4VJ96-F1
#
_cell.length_a   1.000
_cell.length_b   1.000
_cell.length_c   1.000
_cell.angle_alpha   90.00
_cell.angle_beta   90.00
_cell.angle_gamma   90.00
#
_symmetry.space_group_name_H-M   'P 1'
#
loop_
_entity.id
_entity.type
_entity.pdbx_description
1 polymer ?
#
loop_
_entity_poly.entity_id
_entity_poly.type
_entity_poly.pdbx_seq_one_letter_code
_entity_poly.pdbx_strand_id
1 'polypeptide(L)'
;MVLNNWKIALMISTIVIIIWFTHFLNSGSERRFNEFKARGYSGVIKEIRRLQSHRGCPDILIRNEWIFLTLDEQVIFDQIHIGDSIVKQAGSDKITIFRMDSLSKIETLEFVSVLH
;
A
#
# COMPACT_ATOMS: atom_id res chain seq x y z
N MET A 1 9.98 -22.39 -43.36
CA MET A 1 9.41 -21.07 -43.70
C MET A 1 10.45 -20.02 -43.31
N VAL A 2 11.15 -19.42 -44.26
CA VAL A 2 12.20 -18.42 -43.98
C VAL A 2 11.52 -17.11 -43.55
N LEU A 3 11.86 -16.58 -42.38
CA LEU A 3 11.37 -15.27 -41.96
C LEU A 3 12.06 -14.17 -42.79
N ASN A 4 11.27 -13.34 -43.46
CA ASN A 4 11.79 -12.16 -44.14
C ASN A 4 12.28 -11.14 -43.10
N ASN A 5 13.34 -10.40 -43.43
CA ASN A 5 14.01 -9.43 -42.54
C ASN A 5 13.04 -8.44 -41.85
N TRP A 6 11.97 -8.01 -42.53
CA TRP A 6 10.97 -7.12 -41.95
C TRP A 6 10.16 -7.75 -40.80
N LYS A 7 9.91 -9.07 -40.87
CA LYS A 7 9.22 -9.82 -39.80
C LYS A 7 10.12 -9.97 -38.58
N ILE A 8 11.43 -10.16 -38.80
CA ILE A 8 12.44 -10.23 -37.74
C ILE A 8 12.53 -8.87 -37.02
N ALA A 9 12.58 -7.77 -37.78
CA ALA A 9 12.62 -6.41 -37.22
C ALA A 9 11.37 -6.09 -36.37
N LEU A 10 10.18 -6.47 -36.84
CA LEU A 10 8.93 -6.30 -36.08
C LEU A 10 8.92 -7.11 -34.78
N MET A 11 9.38 -8.37 -34.80
CA MET A 11 9.47 -9.18 -33.58
C MET A 11 10.43 -8.55 -32.56
N ILE A 12 11.61 -8.12 -33.00
CA ILE A 12 12.60 -7.48 -32.10
C ILE A 12 12.01 -6.19 -31.50
N SER A 13 11.38 -5.35 -32.32
CA SER A 13 10.75 -4.11 -31.84
C SER A 13 9.66 -4.40 -30.79
N THR A 14 8.84 -5.43 -31.01
CA THR A 14 7.78 -5.81 -30.07
C THR A 14 8.38 -6.30 -28.74
N ILE A 15 9.43 -7.12 -28.79
CA ILE A 15 10.12 -7.60 -27.58
C ILE A 15 10.70 -6.44 -26.78
N VAL A 16 11.35 -5.47 -27.45
CA VAL A 16 11.90 -4.28 -26.78
C VAL A 16 10.80 -3.45 -26.11
N ILE A 17 9.65 -3.28 -26.77
CA ILE A 17 8.51 -2.56 -26.18
C ILE A 17 7.98 -3.30 -24.95
N ILE A 18 7.87 -4.63 -25.00
CA ILE A 18 7.42 -5.44 -23.86
C ILE A 18 8.39 -5.29 -22.69
N ILE A 19 9.69 -5.41 -22.93
CA ILE A 19 10.73 -5.25 -21.89
C ILE A 19 10.69 -3.84 -21.28
N TRP A 20 10.58 -2.81 -22.12
CA TRP A 20 10.48 -1.44 -21.63
C TRP A 20 9.20 -1.24 -20.78
N PHE A 21 8.08 -1.80 -21.24
CA PHE A 21 6.80 -1.69 -20.54
C PHE A 21 6.80 -2.43 -19.20
N THR A 22 7.41 -3.62 -19.11
CA THR A 22 7.55 -4.34 -17.84
C THR A 22 8.43 -3.58 -16.85
N HIS A 23 9.55 -3.01 -17.31
CA HIS A 23 10.38 -2.15 -16.46
C HIS A 23 9.63 -0.92 -15.96
N PHE A 24 8.87 -0.25 -16.84
CA PHE A 24 8.07 0.91 -16.47
C PHE A 24 7.03 0.59 -15.38
N LEU A 25 6.36 -0.57 -15.49
CA LEU A 25 5.40 -1.01 -14.48
C LEU A 25 6.09 -1.35 -13.14
N ASN A 26 7.21 -2.05 -13.16
CA ASN A 26 7.93 -2.45 -11.94
C ASN A 26 8.52 -1.24 -11.18
N SER A 27 9.04 -0.22 -11.88
CA SER A 27 9.52 1.00 -11.22
C SER A 27 8.42 1.74 -10.45
N GLY A 28 7.16 1.63 -10.92
CA GLY A 28 6.01 2.19 -10.23
C GLY A 28 5.70 1.48 -8.91
N SER A 29 5.78 0.15 -8.88
CA SER A 29 5.49 -0.64 -7.66
C SER A 29 6.58 -0.47 -6.61
N GLU A 30 7.85 -0.47 -7.00
CA GLU A 30 8.98 -0.24 -6.09
C GLU A 30 8.89 1.13 -5.39
N ARG A 31 8.54 2.19 -6.14
CA ARG A 31 8.39 3.52 -5.56
C ARG A 31 7.29 3.57 -4.51
N ARG A 32 6.15 2.93 -4.75
CA ARG A 32 5.05 2.85 -3.79
C ARG A 32 5.42 2.09 -2.54
N PHE A 33 6.06 0.94 -2.70
CA PHE A 33 6.55 0.16 -1.57
C PHE A 33 7.56 0.94 -0.73
N ASN A 34 8.46 1.70 -1.37
CA ASN A 34 9.41 2.56 -0.68
C ASN A 34 8.71 3.70 0.07
N GLU A 35 7.70 4.34 -0.52
CA GLU A 35 6.87 5.36 0.13
C GLU A 35 6.11 4.79 1.34
N PHE A 36 5.52 3.60 1.19
CA PHE A 36 4.91 2.87 2.29
C PHE A 36 5.94 2.62 3.41
N LYS A 37 7.07 2.00 3.08
CA LYS A 37 8.10 1.63 4.05
C LYS A 37 8.70 2.84 4.76
N ALA A 38 8.88 3.97 4.09
CA ALA A 38 9.46 5.18 4.68
C ALA A 38 8.56 5.82 5.76
N ARG A 39 7.24 5.65 5.68
CA ARG A 39 6.29 6.27 6.61
C ARG A 39 6.16 5.48 7.90
N GLY A 40 6.16 6.18 9.02
CA GLY A 40 5.84 5.62 10.33
C GLY A 40 4.80 6.48 11.04
N TYR A 41 3.92 5.85 11.80
CA TYR A 41 2.90 6.52 12.60
C TYR A 41 2.51 5.61 13.76
N SER A 42 2.12 6.21 14.88
CA SER A 42 1.65 5.45 16.04
C SER A 42 0.65 6.25 16.86
N GLY A 43 -0.38 5.58 17.36
CA GLY A 43 -1.32 6.16 18.30
C GLY A 43 -2.72 5.61 18.16
N VAL A 44 -3.65 6.23 18.89
CA VAL A 44 -5.06 5.84 18.90
C VAL A 44 -5.80 6.53 17.78
N ILE A 45 -6.59 5.76 17.03
CA ILE A 45 -7.45 6.26 15.97
C ILE A 45 -8.61 7.03 16.61
N LYS A 46 -8.67 8.34 16.38
CA LYS A 46 -9.74 9.21 16.88
C LYS A 46 -10.90 9.31 15.92
N GLU A 47 -10.59 9.40 14.63
CA GLU A 47 -11.57 9.53 13.55
C GLU A 47 -11.07 8.81 12.31
N ILE A 48 -12.02 8.37 11.49
CA ILE A 48 -11.77 7.71 10.21
C ILE A 48 -12.66 8.42 9.18
N ARG A 49 -12.08 8.91 8.09
CA ARG A 49 -12.84 9.55 7.01
C ARG A 49 -12.52 8.97 5.65
N ARG A 50 -13.50 9.02 4.75
CA ARG A 50 -13.33 8.67 3.35
C ARG A 50 -13.58 9.90 2.51
N LEU A 51 -12.51 10.52 2.02
CA LEU A 51 -12.62 11.67 1.13
C LEU A 51 -12.75 11.17 -0.31
N GLN A 52 -13.77 11.66 -1.03
CA GLN A 52 -13.97 11.33 -2.45
C GLN A 52 -12.77 11.75 -3.32
N SER A 53 -12.01 12.77 -2.91
CA SER A 53 -10.82 13.26 -3.63
C SER A 53 -9.63 12.29 -3.61
N HIS A 54 -9.57 11.35 -2.66
CA HIS A 54 -8.43 10.46 -2.48
C HIS A 54 -8.57 9.10 -3.18
N ARG A 55 -9.33 9.04 -4.29
CA ARG A 55 -9.60 7.78 -5.02
C ARG A 55 -10.18 6.67 -4.15
N GLY A 56 -10.88 7.03 -3.07
CA GLY A 56 -11.47 6.08 -2.13
C GLY A 56 -10.56 5.59 -1.02
N CYS A 57 -9.29 6.04 -0.97
CA CYS A 57 -8.37 5.78 0.14
C CYS A 57 -8.81 6.56 1.40
N PRO A 58 -8.82 5.91 2.56
CA PRO A 58 -9.24 6.53 3.81
C PRO A 58 -8.12 7.33 4.48
N ASP A 59 -8.52 8.29 5.32
CA ASP A 59 -7.61 8.98 6.22
C ASP A 59 -7.99 8.63 7.67
N ILE A 60 -6.99 8.50 8.52
CA ILE A 60 -7.16 8.27 9.95
C ILE A 60 -6.58 9.44 10.75
N LEU A 61 -7.30 9.88 11.77
CA LEU A 61 -6.84 10.93 12.68
C LEU A 61 -6.13 10.28 13.86
N ILE A 62 -4.82 10.50 13.97
CA ILE A 62 -4.00 10.01 15.08
C ILE A 62 -3.21 11.19 15.64
N ARG A 63 -3.16 11.36 16.97
CA ARG A 63 -2.43 12.48 17.63
C ARG A 63 -2.75 13.88 17.06
N ASN A 64 -4.01 14.10 16.64
CA ASN A 64 -4.47 15.34 15.99
C ASN A 64 -3.89 15.62 14.59
N GLU A 65 -3.28 14.62 13.96
CA GLU A 65 -2.79 14.70 12.59
C GLU A 65 -3.55 13.71 11.69
N TRP A 66 -3.95 14.18 10.51
CA TRP A 66 -4.57 13.33 9.49
C TRP A 66 -3.49 12.54 8.78
N ILE A 67 -3.52 11.22 8.96
CA ILE A 67 -2.66 10.27 8.27
C ILE A 67 -3.42 9.70 7.10
N PHE A 68 -2.96 10.03 5.89
CA PHE A 68 -3.47 9.45 4.66
C PHE A 68 -3.03 7.99 4.53
N LEU A 69 -3.95 7.03 4.44
CA LEU A 69 -3.61 5.65 4.15
C LEU A 69 -3.45 5.47 2.64
N THR A 70 -2.30 4.94 2.24
CA THR A 70 -1.99 4.61 0.84
C THR A 70 -2.89 3.48 0.32
N LEU A 71 -2.82 3.19 -0.98
CA LEU A 71 -3.57 2.08 -1.57
C LEU A 71 -3.20 0.72 -0.95
N ASP A 72 -1.91 0.53 -0.63
CA ASP A 72 -1.43 -0.70 0.01
C ASP A 72 -1.96 -0.82 1.45
N GLU A 73 -2.22 0.32 2.10
CA GLU A 73 -2.81 0.43 3.44
C GLU A 73 -4.34 0.41 3.43
N GLN A 74 -4.99 0.52 2.26
CA GLN A 74 -6.45 0.52 2.21
C GLN A 74 -7.04 -0.82 2.67
N VAL A 75 -6.29 -1.92 2.56
CA VAL A 75 -6.75 -3.26 2.95
C VAL A 75 -7.06 -3.37 4.45
N ILE A 76 -6.39 -2.58 5.29
CA ILE A 76 -6.66 -2.57 6.74
C ILE A 76 -7.88 -1.73 7.11
N PHE A 77 -8.44 -0.95 6.18
CA PHE A 77 -9.54 -0.03 6.45
C PHE A 77 -10.76 -0.71 7.05
N ASP A 78 -11.19 -1.82 6.45
CA ASP A 78 -12.36 -2.56 6.90
C ASP A 78 -12.09 -3.32 8.22
N GLN A 79 -10.84 -3.32 8.69
CA GLN A 79 -10.42 -3.99 9.91
C GLN A 79 -10.16 -3.03 11.07
N ILE A 80 -10.03 -1.73 10.85
CA ILE A 80 -9.76 -0.72 11.88
C ILE A 80 -11.03 -0.06 12.39
N HIS A 81 -11.04 0.31 13.66
CA HIS A 81 -12.14 1.00 14.32
C HIS A 81 -11.62 2.21 15.10
N ILE A 82 -12.51 3.18 15.34
CA ILE A 82 -12.22 4.29 16.25
C ILE A 82 -11.96 3.72 17.65
N GLY A 83 -10.87 4.17 18.28
CA GLY A 83 -10.40 3.67 19.57
C GLY A 83 -9.29 2.62 19.47
N ASP A 84 -9.06 2.01 18.31
CA ASP A 84 -7.93 1.10 18.12
C ASP A 84 -6.59 1.85 18.21
N SER A 85 -5.58 1.20 18.76
CA SER A 85 -4.20 1.69 18.71
C SER A 85 -3.51 1.08 17.51
N ILE A 86 -3.00 1.91 16.61
CA ILE A 86 -2.31 1.50 15.40
C ILE A 86 -0.85 1.92 15.45
N VAL A 87 0.04 1.04 15.00
CA VAL A 87 1.49 1.26 15.00
C VAL A 87 2.07 0.78 13.69
N LYS A 88 2.80 1.67 13.02
CA LYS A 88 3.65 1.39 11.87
C LYS A 88 5.01 2.02 12.12
N GLN A 89 6.06 1.20 12.13
CA GLN A 89 7.42 1.71 12.25
C GLN A 89 7.93 2.17 10.88
N ALA A 90 8.64 3.30 10.85
CA ALA A 90 9.36 3.71 9.65
C ALA A 90 10.45 2.67 9.34
N GLY A 91 10.59 2.30 8.07
CA GLY A 91 11.43 1.19 7.62
C GLY A 91 10.76 -0.18 7.71
N SER A 92 9.57 -0.29 8.31
CA SER A 92 8.83 -1.55 8.40
C SER A 92 7.78 -1.65 7.31
N ASP A 93 7.63 -2.87 6.81
CA ASP A 93 6.56 -3.30 5.91
C ASP A 93 5.29 -3.77 6.67
N LYS A 94 5.30 -3.62 8.00
CA LYS A 94 4.28 -4.14 8.90
C LYS A 94 3.48 -3.04 9.58
N ILE A 95 2.17 -3.26 9.68
CA ILE A 95 1.26 -2.47 10.51
C ILE A 95 0.69 -3.40 11.57
N THR A 96 0.74 -2.96 12.82
CA THR A 96 0.14 -3.65 13.96
C THR A 96 -1.00 -2.81 14.52
N ILE A 97 -2.15 -3.45 14.74
CA ILE A 97 -3.33 -2.84 15.32
C ILE A 97 -3.64 -3.58 16.62
N PHE A 98 -3.84 -2.83 17.69
CA PHE A 98 -4.24 -3.34 18.99
C PHE A 98 -5.67 -2.87 19.27
N ARG A 99 -6.55 -3.83 19.50
CA ARG A 99 -7.94 -3.60 19.88
C ARG A 99 -8.19 -4.12 21.28
N MET A 100 -8.94 -3.34 22.06
CA MET A 100 -9.43 -3.79 23.35
C MET A 100 -10.86 -4.30 23.18
N ASP A 101 -11.09 -5.58 23.47
CA ASP A 101 -12.43 -6.17 23.47
C ASP A 101 -13.19 -5.74 24.75
N SER A 102 -14.51 -5.92 24.73
CA SER A 102 -15.45 -5.75 25.84
C SER A 102 -15.00 -6.39 27.17
N LEU A 103 -14.24 -7.48 27.10
CA LEU A 103 -13.66 -8.18 28.24
C LEU A 103 -12.29 -7.65 28.68
N SER A 104 -11.88 -6.46 28.20
CA SER A 104 -10.57 -5.87 28.46
C SER A 104 -9.37 -6.71 27.98
N LYS A 105 -9.60 -7.60 27.02
CA LYS A 105 -8.54 -8.38 26.37
C LYS A 105 -8.00 -7.62 25.16
N ILE A 106 -6.69 -7.70 24.95
CA ILE A 106 -6.04 -7.09 23.79
C ILE A 106 -5.99 -8.10 22.66
N GLU A 107 -6.66 -7.78 21.56
CA GLU A 107 -6.53 -8.45 20.28
C GLU A 107 -5.46 -7.73 19.46
N THR A 108 -4.56 -8.50 18.83
CA THR A 108 -3.51 -7.95 17.96
C THR A 108 -3.77 -8.42 16.54
N LEU A 109 -3.93 -7.47 15.62
CA LEU A 109 -4.04 -7.71 14.19
C LEU A 109 -2.76 -7.23 13.52
N GLU A 110 -2.19 -8.06 12.65
CA GLU A 110 -0.95 -7.75 11.96
C GLU A 110 -1.17 -7.80 10.46
N PHE A 111 -0.74 -6.75 9.78
CA PHE A 111 -0.77 -6.64 8.34
C PHE A 111 0.64 -6.44 7.80
N VAL A 112 0.98 -7.18 6.74
CA VAL A 112 2.28 -7.08 6.05
C VAL A 112 1.99 -6.71 4.60
N SER A 113 2.58 -5.61 4.14
CA SER A 113 2.48 -5.21 2.74
C SER A 113 3.32 -6.13 1.87
N VAL A 114 2.70 -6.78 0.89
CA VAL A 114 3.40 -7.63 -0.09
C VAL A 114 3.70 -6.78 -1.33
N LEU A 115 4.95 -6.83 -1.79
CA LEU A 115 5.40 -6.20 -3.02
C LEU A 115 4.82 -7.00 -4.20
N HIS A 116 3.90 -6.40 -4.96
CA HIS A 116 3.30 -7.00 -6.16
C HIS A 116 3.99 -6.52 -7.44
#